data_AF-A0A3Q0JBU5-F1
#
_entry.id   AF-A0A3Q0JBU5-F1
#
_cell.length_a   1.000
_cell.length_b   1.000
_cell.length_c   1.000
_cell.angle_alpha   90.00
_cell.angle_beta   90.00
_cell.angle_gamma   90.00
#
_symmetry.space_group_name_H-M   'P 1'
#
loop_
_entity.id
_entity.type
_entity.pdbx_description
1 polymer ?
#
loop_
_entity_poly.entity_id
_entity_poly.type
_entity_poly.pdbx_seq_one_letter_code
_entity_poly.pdbx_strand_id
1 'polypeptide(L)' 'MLNYSIVRLSPSDKDRVIAFLVKFFFHDEPLNIAVGLMQDGQRCIELEDYCTTPLAQGKTNLPRRPFPS' A
#
# COMPACT_ATOMS: atom_id res chain seq x y z
N MET A 1 13.03 21.85 5.77
CA MET A 1 11.87 21.72 4.87
C MET A 1 11.77 20.25 4.47
N LEU A 2 10.66 19.56 4.75
CA LEU A 2 10.48 18.17 4.31
C LEU A 2 10.30 18.16 2.79
N ASN A 3 11.27 17.58 2.08
CA ASN A 3 11.21 17.46 0.62
C ASN A 3 10.52 16.13 0.27
N TYR A 4 9.40 16.20 -0.44
CA TYR A 4 8.66 15.03 -0.90
C TYR A 4 8.78 14.92 -2.41
N SER A 5 9.04 13.70 -2.90
CA SER A 5 8.98 13.40 -4.33
C SER A 5 8.11 12.17 -4.57
N ILE A 6 7.33 12.26 -5.65
CA ILE A 6 6.60 11.12 -6.20
C ILE A 6 7.62 10.35 -7.03
N VAL A 7 7.85 9.09 -6.65
CA VAL A 7 8.78 8.22 -7.37
C VAL A 7 8.07 6.99 -7.88
N ARG A 8 8.63 6.44 -8.95
CA ARG A 8 8.21 5.15 -9.48
C ARG A 8 8.68 4.05 -8.55
N LEU A 9 7.78 3.14 -8.22
CA LEU A 9 8.08 2.03 -7.32
C LEU A 9 8.76 0.89 -8.07
N SER A 10 9.65 0.20 -7.37
CA SER A 10 10.27 -1.03 -7.84
C SER A 10 9.76 -2.23 -7.04
N PRO A 11 10.00 -3.47 -7.51
CA PRO A 11 9.61 -4.68 -6.79
C PRO A 11 10.13 -4.74 -5.35
N SER A 12 11.30 -4.13 -5.08
CA SER A 12 11.88 -4.01 -3.74
C SER A 12 11.04 -3.19 -2.75
N ASP A 13 10.08 -2.40 -3.22
CA ASP A 13 9.21 -1.60 -2.35
C ASP A 13 7.98 -2.41 -1.85
N LYS A 14 7.76 -3.64 -2.34
CA LYS A 14 6.53 -4.45 -2.10
C LYS A 14 6.08 -4.42 -0.64
N ASP A 15 6.93 -4.82 0.30
CA ASP A 15 6.55 -4.95 1.71
C ASP A 15 6.17 -3.60 2.34
N ARG A 16 6.87 -2.53 1.94
CA ARG A 16 6.61 -1.18 2.42
C ARG A 16 5.29 -0.63 1.88
N VAL A 17 4.95 -0.95 0.64
CA VAL A 17 3.66 -0.60 0.01
C VAL A 17 2.52 -1.32 0.69
N ILE A 18 2.65 -2.64 0.91
CA ILE A 18 1.63 -3.43 1.61
C ILE A 18 1.39 -2.85 3.01
N ALA A 19 2.45 -2.63 3.80
CA ALA A 19 2.32 -2.08 5.15
C ALA A 19 1.62 -0.71 5.17
N PHE A 20 1.86 0.13 4.15
CA PHE A 20 1.19 1.41 4.00
C PHE A 20 -0.30 1.24 3.67
N LEU A 21 -0.64 0.38 2.70
CA LEU A 21 -2.01 0.14 2.27
C LEU A 21 -2.84 -0.49 3.39
N VAL A 22 -2.30 -1.47 4.12
CA VAL A 22 -2.95 -2.06 5.29
C VAL A 22 -3.23 -0.99 6.33
N LYS A 23 -2.26 -0.12 6.62
CA LYS A 23 -2.40 0.88 7.69
C LYS A 23 -3.35 2.04 7.37
N PHE A 24 -3.44 2.47 6.11
CA PHE A 24 -4.08 3.74 5.75
C PHE A 24 -5.16 3.63 4.67
N PHE A 25 -5.26 2.52 3.95
CA PHE A 25 -6.19 2.40 2.82
C PHE A 25 -7.21 1.29 3.05
N PHE A 26 -6.77 0.09 3.40
CA PHE A 26 -7.66 -1.06 3.46
C PHE A 26 -8.75 -0.95 4.52
N HIS A 27 -8.47 -0.31 5.66
CA HIS A 27 -9.48 -0.07 6.70
C HIS A 27 -10.37 1.16 6.45
N ASP A 28 -9.89 2.13 5.68
CA ASP A 28 -10.56 3.44 5.52
C ASP A 28 -11.32 3.57 4.18
N GLU A 29 -11.11 2.64 3.24
CA GLU A 29 -11.77 2.68 1.93
C GLU A 29 -13.26 2.28 2.07
N PRO A 30 -14.21 3.11 1.57
CA PRO A 30 -15.65 2.91 1.81
C PRO A 30 -16.22 1.57 1.36
N LEU A 31 -15.76 1.02 0.23
CA LEU A 31 -16.23 -0.25 -0.28
C LEU A 31 -15.73 -1.41 0.59
N ASN A 32 -14.47 -1.38 1.01
CA ASN A 32 -13.87 -2.37 1.91
C ASN A 32 -14.64 -2.43 3.24
N ILE A 33 -15.05 -1.28 3.77
CA ILE A 33 -15.90 -1.20 4.97
C ILE A 33 -17.29 -1.80 4.68
N ALA A 34 -17.93 -1.38 3.57
CA ALA A 34 -19.28 -1.80 3.23
C ALA A 34 -19.42 -3.32 3.04
N VAL A 35 -18.37 -3.99 2.55
CA VAL A 35 -18.36 -5.45 2.37
C VAL A 35 -17.71 -6.21 3.53
N GLY A 36 -17.22 -5.51 4.56
CA GLY A 36 -16.53 -6.11 5.69
C GLY A 36 -15.23 -6.82 5.31
N LEU A 37 -14.51 -6.29 4.31
CA LEU A 37 -13.34 -6.94 3.70
C LEU A 37 -12.17 -7.12 4.68
N MET A 38 -12.02 -6.21 5.63
CA MET A 38 -10.93 -6.19 6.61
C MET A 38 -11.52 -6.10 8.02
N GLN A 39 -11.29 -7.14 8.83
CA GLN A 39 -11.53 -7.08 10.28
C GLN A 39 -10.22 -6.76 11.00
N ASP A 40 -10.31 -6.28 12.24
CA ASP A 40 -9.13 -5.95 13.04
C ASP A 40 -8.15 -7.13 13.14
N GLY A 41 -6.91 -6.90 12.70
CA GLY A 41 -5.85 -7.91 12.72
C GLY A 41 -5.90 -8.93 11.57
N GLN A 42 -6.85 -8.83 10.64
CA GLN A 42 -6.89 -9.68 9.46
C GLN A 42 -6.06 -9.12 8.31
N ARG A 43 -5.37 -10.02 7.60
CA ARG A 43 -4.71 -9.74 6.32
C ARG A 43 -5.50 -10.40 5.20
N CYS A 44 -5.77 -9.67 4.12
CA CYS A 44 -6.36 -10.20 2.91
C CYS A 44 -5.25 -10.41 1.86
N ILE A 45 -4.70 -11.63 1.78
CA ILE A 45 -3.57 -11.96 0.90
C ILE A 45 -3.89 -11.66 -0.57
N GLU A 46 -5.13 -11.95 -1.00
CA GLU A 46 -5.57 -11.69 -2.38
C GLU A 46 -5.54 -10.20 -2.72
N LEU A 47 -5.95 -9.34 -1.78
CA LEU A 47 -5.91 -7.88 -1.96
C LEU A 47 -4.48 -7.36 -1.99
N GLU A 48 -3.59 -7.90 -1.15
CA GLU A 48 -2.17 -7.55 -1.14
C GLU A 48 -1.47 -7.95 -2.45
N ASP A 49 -1.71 -9.16 -2.95
CA ASP A 49 -1.15 -9.63 -4.21
C ASP A 49 -1.72 -8.87 -5.41
N TYR A 50 -3.02 -8.54 -5.38
CA TYR A 50 -3.64 -7.67 -6.38
C TYR A 50 -2.97 -6.29 -6.42
N CYS A 51 -2.81 -5.64 -5.27
CA CYS A 51 -2.19 -4.31 -5.18
C CYS A 51 -0.70 -4.29 -5.54
N THR A 52 -0.01 -5.43 -5.44
CA THR A 52 1.44 -5.52 -5.71
C THR A 52 1.79 -6.04 -7.10
N THR A 53 0.83 -6.64 -7.81
CA THR A 53 0.99 -7.06 -9.21
C THR A 53 1.43 -5.90 -10.13
N PRO A 54 0.88 -4.68 -10.03
CA PRO A 54 1.34 -3.54 -10.82
C PRO A 54 2.74 -3.02 -10.46
N LEU A 55 3.27 -3.34 -9.27
CA LEU A 55 4.65 -3.01 -8.88
C LEU A 55 5.66 -3.79 -9.70
N ALA A 56 5.38 -5.08 -9.96
CA ALA A 56 6.20 -5.91 -10.83
C ALA A 56 6.25 -5.39 -12.27
N GLN A 57 5.21 -4.64 -12.68
CA GLN A 57 5.12 -4.02 -13.99
C GLN A 57 5.66 -2.58 -14.03
N GLY A 58 6.15 -2.05 -12.90
CA GLY A 58 6.61 -0.67 -12.78
C GLY A 58 5.52 0.36 -13.11
N LYS A 59 4.25 0.08 -12.82
CA LYS A 59 3.12 0.99 -13.16
C LYS A 59 2.59 1.80 -11.96
N THR A 60 3.22 1.66 -10.79
CA THR A 60 2.75 2.28 -9.55
C THR A 60 3.71 3.37 -9.07
N ASN A 61 3.16 4.49 -8.57
CA ASN A 61 3.90 5.56 -7.92
C ASN A 61 3.42 5.72 -6.48
N LEU A 62 4.32 5.95 -5.51
CA LEU A 62 3.95 6.35 -4.14
C LEU A 62 4.87 7.49 -3.65
N PRO A 63 4.39 8.33 -2.71
CA PRO A 63 5.22 9.35 -2.10
C PRO A 63 6.34 8.70 -1.28
N ARG A 64 7.61 8.96 -1.63
CA ARG A 64 8.75 8.52 -0.82
C ARG A 64 8.91 9.47 0.37
N ARG A 65 8.56 8.98 1.57
CA ARG A 65 9.02 9.58 2.83
C ARG A 65 10.42 9.07 3.17
N PRO A 66 11.31 9.89 3.76
CA PRO A 66 12.23 9.35 4.76
C PRO A 66 11.37 9.02 5.99
N PHE A 67 11.15 7.74 6.28
CA PHE A 67 10.64 7.38 7.61
C PHE A 67 11.82 7.48 8.58
N PRO A 68 11.62 8.04 9.78
CA PRO A 68 12.66 8.05 10.80
C PRO A 68 13.01 6.62 11.19
N SER A 69 14.31 6.39 11.36
CA SER A 69 14.95 5.16 11.80
C SER A 69 14.39 4.63 13.12
#